data_AF-E3QQE2-F1
#
_entry.id   AF-E3QQE2-F1
#
_cell.length_a   1.000
_cell.length_b   1.000
_cell.length_c   1.000
_cell.angle_alpha   90.00
_cell.angle_beta   90.00
_cell.angle_gamma   90.00
#
_symmetry.space_group_name_H-M   'P 1'
#
loop_
_entity.id
_entity.type
_entity.pdbx_description
1 polymer ?
#
loop_
_entity_poly.entity_id
_entity_poly.type
_entity_poly.pdbx_seq_one_letter_code
_entity_poly.pdbx_strand_id
1 'polypeptide(L)'
;MKLLVSRSQEGERMSEVARGLPQLPASGLSTTIQVVTGVLVVFSTLVVGLRVYVRFRLSESKKIWGWDDVFAVLGWVFFLPSVAFILIATCYGLGAHDAQIPEGQLVYYQIKVKEDMFWCEVVYFTSTVMTKLSMSIMIVRLSTTRIYAYIIWGSMALLAVNLIVCMAIWLGSCSPVPALWNENLGYCRLRNGWILAAYIGTVVLAIVDWTCAITPFFLIRGLQMPKRRKISLQIILSLGIIGSIAGLVRLGYYYSYDTKTYPNESLYNWGQSVLWSVLEGGLGVMTCSMPPLRKLASTYFRGSTSENSKKSSGNTAVDNTELRTVRLSCNGGKWNQLPSHP
;
A
#
# COMPACT_ATOMS: atom_id res chain seq x y z
N MET A 1 30.24 36.39 4.19
CA MET A 1 30.97 35.12 3.97
C MET A 1 31.38 34.44 5.27
N LYS A 2 32.14 35.09 6.17
CA LYS A 2 32.57 34.51 7.47
C LYS A 2 31.41 34.01 8.36
N LEU A 3 30.29 34.74 8.43
CA LEU A 3 29.09 34.33 9.17
C LEU A 3 28.38 33.09 8.60
N LEU A 4 28.48 32.86 7.29
CA LEU A 4 27.89 31.68 6.65
C LEU A 4 28.75 30.44 6.90
N VAL A 5 30.08 30.62 6.89
CA VAL A 5 31.05 29.56 7.20
C VAL A 5 30.97 29.16 8.67
N SER A 6 30.83 30.11 9.60
CA SER A 6 30.66 29.79 11.02
C SER A 6 29.36 29.03 11.27
N ARG A 7 28.26 29.42 10.61
CA ARG A 7 26.96 28.75 10.73
C ARG A 7 26.99 27.33 10.18
N SER A 8 27.64 27.11 9.03
CA SER A 8 27.77 25.76 8.46
C SER A 8 28.62 24.85 9.34
N GLN A 9 29.71 25.35 9.91
CA GLN A 9 30.54 24.60 10.87
C GLN A 9 29.76 24.22 12.15
N GLU A 10 28.92 25.13 12.64
CA GLU A 10 28.04 24.85 13.78
C GLU A 10 27.01 23.77 13.45
N GLY A 11 26.43 23.81 12.26
CA GLY A 11 25.50 22.79 11.76
C GLY A 11 26.13 21.40 11.62
N GLU A 12 27.37 21.32 11.11
CA GLU A 12 28.12 20.06 11.03
C GLU A 12 28.36 19.46 12.42
N ARG A 13 28.81 20.28 13.39
CA ARG A 13 29.01 19.85 14.78
C ARG A 13 27.73 19.33 15.41
N MET A 14 26.60 20.03 15.23
CA MET A 14 25.30 19.57 15.73
C MET A 14 24.90 18.21 15.14
N SER A 15 25.21 17.99 13.86
CA SER A 15 24.89 16.73 13.18
C SER A 15 25.78 15.58 13.66
N GLU A 16 27.04 15.85 13.98
CA GLU A 16 27.94 14.86 14.59
C GLU A 16 27.49 14.45 15.99
N VAL A 17 27.10 15.42 16.82
CA VAL A 17 26.55 15.13 18.15
C VAL A 17 25.26 14.33 18.03
N ALA A 18 24.37 14.68 17.10
CA ALA A 18 23.13 13.96 16.86
C ALA A 18 23.33 12.49 16.46
N ARG A 19 24.41 12.14 15.74
CA ARG A 19 24.74 10.75 15.38
C ARG A 19 25.28 9.93 16.55
N GLY A 20 25.86 10.58 17.56
CA GLY A 20 26.44 9.94 18.75
C GLY A 20 25.50 9.85 19.95
N LEU A 21 24.22 10.22 19.79
CA LEU A 21 23.26 10.25 20.90
C LEU A 21 22.95 8.83 21.43
N PRO A 22 22.81 8.67 22.75
CA PRO A 22 22.31 7.43 23.32
C PRO A 22 20.84 7.22 22.94
N GLN A 23 20.41 5.95 22.91
CA GLN A 23 19.01 5.61 22.68
C GLN A 23 18.18 5.95 23.92
N LEU A 24 16.99 6.49 23.69
CA LEU A 24 16.02 6.77 24.76
C LEU A 24 15.12 5.54 24.99
N PRO A 25 14.73 5.26 26.24
CA PRO A 25 13.75 4.21 26.51
C PRO A 25 12.41 4.58 25.88
N ALA A 26 11.85 3.68 25.07
CA ALA A 26 10.54 3.88 24.47
C ALA A 26 9.46 3.92 25.57
N SER A 27 8.68 5.00 25.61
CA SER A 27 7.59 5.16 26.58
C SER A 27 6.31 5.68 25.90
N GLY A 28 5.14 5.23 26.39
CA GLY A 28 3.83 5.68 25.93
C GLY A 28 3.57 5.46 24.44
N LEU A 29 3.56 6.56 23.67
CA LEU A 29 3.25 6.55 22.24
C LEU A 29 4.34 5.85 21.42
N SER A 30 5.63 6.00 21.78
CA SER A 30 6.73 5.33 21.07
C SER A 30 6.58 3.80 21.10
N THR A 31 6.20 3.24 22.25
CA THR A 31 5.92 1.81 22.40
C THR A 31 4.72 1.38 21.56
N THR A 32 3.67 2.20 21.53
CA THR A 32 2.49 1.95 20.69
C THR A 32 2.86 1.88 19.22
N ILE A 33 3.68 2.82 18.74
CA ILE A 33 4.16 2.84 17.35
C ILE A 33 4.95 1.56 17.05
N GLN A 34 5.87 1.13 17.91
CA GLN A 34 6.65 -0.09 17.71
C GLN A 34 5.77 -1.35 17.61
N VAL A 35 4.81 -1.50 18.52
CA VAL A 35 3.90 -2.66 18.54
C VAL A 35 3.02 -2.68 17.30
N VAL A 36 2.35 -1.57 16.99
CA VAL A 36 1.45 -1.47 15.83
C VAL A 36 2.22 -1.71 14.53
N THR A 37 3.40 -1.12 14.40
CA THR A 37 4.27 -1.29 13.23
C THR A 37 4.71 -2.74 13.08
N GLY A 38 5.17 -3.38 14.17
CA GLY A 38 5.59 -4.78 14.14
C GLY A 38 4.46 -5.71 13.70
N VAL A 39 3.26 -5.54 14.26
CA VAL A 39 2.08 -6.32 13.89
C VAL A 39 1.73 -6.13 12.41
N LEU A 40 1.63 -4.89 11.93
CA LEU A 40 1.27 -4.61 10.54
C LEU A 40 2.28 -5.13 9.53
N VAL A 41 3.57 -5.10 9.86
CA VAL A 41 4.65 -5.63 9.01
C VAL A 41 4.55 -7.14 8.90
N VAL A 42 4.31 -7.85 10.00
CA VAL A 42 4.12 -9.31 9.99
C VAL A 42 2.90 -9.67 9.14
N PHE A 43 1.76 -9.02 9.39
CA PHE A 43 0.53 -9.29 8.63
C PHE A 43 0.67 -8.96 7.15
N SER A 44 1.22 -7.80 6.79
CA SER A 44 1.43 -7.42 5.38
C SER A 44 2.38 -8.38 4.67
N THR A 45 3.47 -8.80 5.33
CA THR A 45 4.41 -9.79 4.79
C THR A 45 3.76 -11.15 4.55
N LEU A 46 2.93 -11.63 5.49
CA LEU A 46 2.18 -12.87 5.31
C LEU A 46 1.20 -12.78 4.12
N VAL A 47 0.48 -11.66 3.99
CA VAL A 47 -0.50 -11.46 2.91
C VAL A 47 0.19 -11.38 1.54
N VAL A 48 1.32 -10.68 1.43
CA VAL A 48 2.11 -10.59 0.18
C VAL A 48 2.77 -11.94 -0.14
N GLY A 49 3.34 -12.62 0.86
CA GLY A 49 3.90 -13.96 0.70
C GLY A 49 2.86 -14.96 0.20
N LEU A 50 1.64 -14.92 0.76
CA LEU A 50 0.54 -15.75 0.30
C LEU A 50 0.11 -15.38 -1.12
N ARG A 51 0.09 -14.09 -1.49
CA ARG A 51 -0.17 -13.66 -2.88
C ARG A 51 0.84 -14.30 -3.84
N VAL A 52 2.13 -14.22 -3.54
CA VAL A 52 3.20 -14.80 -4.38
C VAL A 52 3.03 -16.33 -4.46
N TYR A 53 2.76 -16.99 -3.33
CA TYR A 53 2.52 -18.44 -3.29
C TYR A 53 1.35 -18.86 -4.17
N VAL A 54 0.21 -18.16 -4.09
CA VAL A 54 -0.98 -18.45 -4.92
C VAL A 54 -0.67 -18.30 -6.40
N ARG A 55 0.06 -17.25 -6.79
CA ARG A 55 0.43 -17.03 -8.20
C ARG A 55 1.37 -18.11 -8.71
N PHE A 56 2.31 -18.57 -7.87
CA PHE A 56 3.29 -19.59 -8.24
C PHE A 56 2.69 -21.00 -8.31
N ARG A 57 1.83 -21.37 -7.35
CA ARG A 57 1.32 -22.75 -7.21
C ARG A 57 -0.04 -23.01 -7.86
N LEU A 58 -0.97 -22.05 -7.84
CA LEU A 58 -2.34 -22.27 -8.32
C LEU A 58 -2.59 -21.80 -9.75
N SER A 59 -1.65 -21.08 -10.38
CA SER A 59 -1.79 -20.66 -11.77
C SER A 59 -1.33 -21.80 -12.69
N GLU A 60 -2.14 -22.84 -12.83
CA GLU A 60 -1.90 -23.96 -13.77
C GLU A 60 -1.84 -23.52 -15.24
N SER A 61 -2.30 -22.31 -15.56
CA SER A 61 -2.08 -21.69 -16.87
C SER A 61 -0.85 -20.79 -16.81
N LYS A 62 0.03 -20.92 -17.82
CA LYS A 62 1.21 -20.10 -18.20
C LYS A 62 0.96 -18.57 -18.29
N LYS A 63 0.13 -17.97 -17.43
CA LYS A 63 -0.02 -16.52 -17.32
C LYS A 63 1.16 -15.99 -16.53
N ILE A 64 2.15 -15.56 -17.31
CA ILE A 64 3.30 -14.74 -16.94
C ILE A 64 2.91 -13.73 -15.87
N TRP A 65 3.81 -13.53 -14.90
CA TRP A 65 3.71 -12.52 -13.84
C TRP A 65 3.11 -11.22 -14.39
N GLY A 66 2.00 -10.80 -13.77
CA GLY A 66 1.39 -9.55 -14.14
C GLY A 66 2.19 -8.37 -13.63
N TRP A 67 2.21 -7.27 -14.39
CA TRP A 67 2.70 -5.99 -13.88
C TRP A 67 2.06 -5.60 -12.53
N ASP A 68 0.80 -5.99 -12.27
CA ASP A 68 0.17 -5.81 -10.96
C ASP A 68 0.92 -6.50 -9.81
N ASP A 69 1.40 -7.73 -10.03
CA ASP A 69 2.11 -8.49 -8.99
C ASP A 69 3.52 -7.90 -8.76
N VAL A 70 4.18 -7.43 -9.82
CA VAL A 70 5.48 -6.73 -9.72
C VAL A 70 5.36 -5.46 -8.89
N PHE A 71 4.39 -4.59 -9.19
CA PHE A 71 4.20 -3.35 -8.44
C PHE A 71 3.76 -3.59 -6.99
N ALA A 72 3.02 -4.67 -6.70
CA ALA A 72 2.65 -5.01 -5.33
C ALA A 72 3.86 -5.45 -4.50
N VAL A 73 4.70 -6.32 -5.04
CA VAL A 73 5.92 -6.77 -4.37
C VAL A 73 6.88 -5.59 -4.21
N LEU A 74 7.02 -4.75 -5.24
CA LEU A 74 7.85 -3.55 -5.17
C LEU A 74 7.36 -2.58 -4.09
N GLY A 75 6.05 -2.36 -3.99
CA GLY A 75 5.46 -1.57 -2.91
C GLY A 75 5.78 -2.13 -1.52
N TRP A 76 5.68 -3.45 -1.33
CA TRP A 76 6.07 -4.10 -0.07
C TRP A 76 7.58 -4.00 0.22
N VAL A 77 8.44 -4.17 -0.80
CA VAL A 77 9.89 -4.01 -0.66
C VAL A 77 10.26 -2.59 -0.23
N PHE A 78 9.59 -1.56 -0.75
CA PHE A 78 9.78 -0.19 -0.27
C PHE A 78 9.12 0.06 1.10
N PHE A 79 8.07 -0.66 1.47
CA PHE A 79 7.46 -0.52 2.79
C PHE A 79 8.42 -0.94 3.92
N LEU A 80 9.25 -1.98 3.70
CA LEU A 80 10.16 -2.50 4.72
C LEU A 80 11.22 -1.50 5.22
N PRO A 81 11.97 -0.77 4.37
CA PRO A 81 12.88 0.26 4.85
C PRO A 81 12.16 1.41 5.56
N SER A 82 10.96 1.80 5.11
CA SER A 82 10.18 2.86 5.81
C SER A 82 9.89 2.48 7.26
N VAL A 83 9.53 1.23 7.49
CA VAL A 83 9.33 0.65 8.83
C VAL A 83 10.62 0.66 9.65
N ALA A 84 11.76 0.30 9.04
CA ALA A 84 13.03 0.31 9.73
C ALA A 84 13.41 1.72 10.22
N PHE A 85 13.24 2.74 9.37
CA PHE A 85 13.47 4.14 9.75
C PHE A 85 12.54 4.59 10.89
N ILE A 86 11.27 4.16 10.90
CA ILE A 86 10.33 4.46 11.99
C ILE A 86 10.80 3.84 13.30
N LEU A 87 11.20 2.56 13.29
CA LEU A 87 11.69 1.89 14.49
C LEU A 87 12.95 2.57 15.04
N ILE A 88 13.90 2.93 14.16
CA ILE A 88 15.09 3.68 14.55
C ILE A 88 14.69 5.02 15.16
N ALA A 89 13.79 5.78 14.52
CA ALA A 89 13.33 7.06 15.03
C ALA A 89 12.64 6.96 16.41
N THR A 90 11.89 5.87 16.68
CA THR A 90 11.32 5.64 18.02
C THR A 90 12.38 5.43 19.10
N CYS A 91 13.54 4.86 18.76
CA CYS A 91 14.67 4.75 19.69
C CYS A 91 15.34 6.10 19.98
N TYR A 92 15.14 7.10 19.13
CA TYR A 92 15.63 8.48 19.31
C TYR A 92 14.54 9.46 19.78
N GLY A 93 13.46 8.95 20.39
CA GLY A 93 12.44 9.80 21.03
C GLY A 93 11.26 10.21 20.14
N LEU A 94 11.07 9.61 18.96
CA LEU A 94 9.83 9.81 18.19
C LEU A 94 8.62 9.32 19.01
N GLY A 95 7.66 10.21 19.26
CA GLY A 95 6.49 9.94 20.10
C GLY A 95 6.70 10.18 21.60
N ALA A 96 7.90 10.58 22.04
CA ALA A 96 8.12 11.03 23.41
C ALA A 96 7.61 12.46 23.60
N HIS A 97 7.20 12.80 24.83
CA HIS A 97 6.91 14.19 25.17
C HIS A 97 8.23 14.93 25.41
N ASP A 98 8.27 16.23 25.09
CA ASP A 98 9.50 17.03 25.23
C ASP A 98 10.06 17.02 26.67
N ALA A 99 9.20 16.86 27.68
CA ALA A 99 9.58 16.74 29.09
C ALA A 99 10.37 15.46 29.44
N GLN A 100 10.35 14.43 28.58
CA GLN A 100 11.05 13.17 28.78
C GLN A 100 12.49 13.19 28.25
N ILE A 101 12.88 14.29 27.60
CA ILE A 101 14.17 14.44 26.93
C ILE A 101 15.09 15.30 27.83
N PRO A 102 16.37 14.93 27.99
CA PRO A 102 17.30 15.71 28.79
C PRO A 102 17.35 17.19 28.36
N GLU A 103 17.31 18.08 29.34
CA GLU A 103 17.37 19.53 29.09
C GLU A 103 18.63 19.89 28.29
N GLY A 104 18.46 20.76 27.27
CA GLY A 104 19.53 21.16 26.37
C GLY A 104 19.90 20.13 25.28
N GLN A 105 19.32 18.92 25.28
CA GLN A 105 19.58 17.91 24.24
C GLN A 105 18.47 17.81 23.17
N LEU A 106 17.32 18.44 23.39
CA LEU A 106 16.13 18.37 22.52
C LEU A 106 16.44 18.66 21.04
N VAL A 107 17.27 19.66 20.77
CA VAL A 107 17.64 20.06 19.40
C VAL A 107 18.36 18.94 18.65
N TYR A 108 19.26 18.22 19.32
CA TYR A 108 20.01 17.13 18.68
C TYR A 108 19.13 15.92 18.38
N TYR A 109 18.22 15.56 19.30
CA TYR A 109 17.23 14.50 19.07
C TYR A 109 16.27 14.87 17.93
N GLN A 110 15.81 16.13 17.88
CA GLN A 110 14.97 16.61 16.77
C GLN A 110 15.70 16.55 15.43
N ILE A 111 16.99 16.92 15.36
CA ILE A 111 17.80 16.81 14.14
C ILE A 111 17.85 15.35 13.66
N LYS A 112 18.13 14.41 14.57
CA LYS A 112 18.21 12.98 14.24
C LYS A 112 16.87 12.41 13.78
N VAL A 113 15.80 12.70 14.51
CA VAL A 113 14.44 12.24 14.17
C VAL A 113 13.97 12.83 12.85
N LYS A 114 14.23 14.11 12.57
CA LYS A 114 13.89 14.74 11.28
C LYS A 114 14.63 14.09 10.10
N GLU A 115 15.90 13.74 10.27
CA GLU A 115 16.68 13.03 9.25
C GLU A 115 16.03 11.67 8.93
N ASP A 116 15.76 10.85 9.94
CA ASP A 116 15.19 9.52 9.75
C ASP A 116 13.75 9.59 9.22
N MET A 117 12.95 10.58 9.66
CA MET A 117 11.60 10.84 9.17
C MET A 117 11.57 11.28 7.70
N PHE A 118 12.54 12.08 7.26
CA PHE A 118 12.62 12.49 5.85
C PHE A 118 12.82 11.28 4.94
N TRP A 119 13.78 10.41 5.26
CA TRP A 119 14.02 9.20 4.48
C TRP A 119 12.85 8.21 4.58
N CYS A 120 12.25 8.08 5.75
CA CYS A 120 11.03 7.32 5.93
C CYS A 120 9.94 7.81 4.97
N GLU A 121 9.68 9.11 4.93
CA GLU A 121 8.62 9.71 4.12
C GLU A 121 8.84 9.51 2.62
N VAL A 122 10.07 9.69 2.15
CA VAL A 122 10.44 9.46 0.74
C VAL A 122 10.16 8.01 0.33
N VAL A 123 10.60 7.06 1.15
CA VAL A 123 10.43 5.64 0.86
C VAL A 123 8.96 5.21 1.01
N TYR A 124 8.28 5.70 2.05
CA TYR A 124 6.87 5.47 2.30
C TYR A 124 6.00 5.95 1.14
N PHE A 125 6.19 7.20 0.69
CA PHE A 125 5.41 7.77 -0.39
C PHE A 125 5.58 6.99 -1.70
N THR A 126 6.80 6.53 -1.97
CA THR A 126 7.10 5.65 -3.11
C THR A 126 6.35 4.32 -2.98
N SER A 127 6.38 3.69 -1.80
CA SER A 127 5.64 2.46 -1.51
C SER A 127 4.14 2.62 -1.74
N THR A 128 3.54 3.69 -1.21
CA THR A 128 2.12 4.00 -1.35
C THR A 128 1.70 4.21 -2.80
N VAL A 129 2.53 4.89 -3.62
CA VAL A 129 2.24 5.03 -5.06
C VAL A 129 2.33 3.68 -5.78
N MET A 130 3.35 2.87 -5.50
CA MET A 130 3.51 1.54 -6.14
C MET A 130 2.36 0.60 -5.80
N THR A 131 1.90 0.59 -4.55
CA THR A 131 0.75 -0.24 -4.13
C THR A 131 -0.54 0.20 -4.82
N LYS A 132 -0.81 1.50 -4.95
CA LYS A 132 -1.98 2.02 -5.67
C LYS A 132 -1.92 1.79 -7.18
N LEU A 133 -0.72 1.85 -7.78
CA LEU A 133 -0.51 1.47 -9.18
C LEU A 133 -0.85 -0.01 -9.41
N SER A 134 -0.39 -0.90 -8.51
CA SER A 134 -0.75 -2.33 -8.55
C SER A 134 -2.27 -2.54 -8.49
N MET A 135 -2.96 -1.89 -7.54
CA MET A 135 -4.42 -1.96 -7.43
C MET A 135 -5.11 -1.48 -8.71
N SER A 136 -4.68 -0.33 -9.23
CA SER A 136 -5.25 0.28 -10.43
C SER A 136 -5.14 -0.65 -11.65
N ILE A 137 -3.95 -1.23 -11.89
CA ILE A 137 -3.73 -2.19 -12.99
C ILE A 137 -4.63 -3.42 -12.84
N MET A 138 -4.78 -3.91 -11.62
CA MET A 138 -5.64 -5.05 -11.34
C MET A 138 -7.12 -4.72 -11.61
N ILE A 139 -7.61 -3.52 -11.26
CA ILE A 139 -8.98 -3.10 -11.55
C ILE A 139 -9.18 -2.95 -13.07
N VAL A 140 -8.23 -2.36 -13.80
CA VAL A 140 -8.29 -2.27 -15.27
C VAL A 140 -8.42 -3.65 -15.91
N ARG A 141 -7.64 -4.63 -15.44
CA ARG A 141 -7.72 -6.01 -15.93
C ARG A 141 -9.05 -6.70 -15.63
N LEU A 142 -9.76 -6.27 -14.58
CA LEU A 142 -11.09 -6.78 -14.24
C LEU A 142 -12.21 -6.04 -14.96
N SER A 143 -11.97 -4.79 -15.36
CA SER A 143 -12.95 -3.97 -16.05
C SER A 143 -13.21 -4.51 -17.46
N THR A 144 -14.50 -4.71 -17.78
CA THR A 144 -14.95 -5.07 -19.14
C THR A 144 -15.32 -3.83 -19.97
N THR A 145 -15.68 -2.76 -19.27
CA THR A 145 -16.16 -1.49 -19.85
C THR A 145 -15.02 -0.49 -20.01
N ARG A 146 -14.85 0.02 -21.24
CA ARG A 146 -13.75 0.91 -21.63
C ARG A 146 -13.76 2.25 -20.87
N ILE A 147 -14.92 2.80 -20.56
CA ILE A 147 -15.06 4.08 -19.84
C ILE A 147 -14.35 4.02 -18.47
N TYR A 148 -14.63 2.97 -17.68
CA TYR A 148 -13.98 2.80 -16.38
C TYR A 148 -12.48 2.52 -16.50
N ALA A 149 -12.05 1.82 -17.56
CA ALA A 149 -10.63 1.63 -17.82
C ALA A 149 -9.92 2.98 -18.06
N TYR A 150 -10.49 3.88 -18.87
CA TYR A 150 -9.91 5.20 -19.13
C TYR A 150 -9.80 6.06 -17.87
N ILE A 151 -10.81 6.02 -16.99
CA ILE A 151 -10.77 6.74 -15.71
C ILE A 151 -9.57 6.26 -14.86
N ILE A 152 -9.38 4.95 -14.76
CA ILE A 152 -8.28 4.39 -13.97
C ILE A 152 -6.91 4.67 -14.61
N TRP A 153 -6.80 4.62 -15.94
CA TRP A 153 -5.58 5.05 -16.63
C TRP A 153 -5.24 6.51 -16.32
N GLY A 154 -6.26 7.39 -16.27
CA GLY A 154 -6.11 8.77 -15.80
C GLY A 154 -5.60 8.85 -14.35
N SER A 155 -6.17 8.04 -13.44
CA SER A 155 -5.70 7.97 -12.06
C SER A 155 -4.25 7.47 -11.95
N MET A 156 -3.83 6.51 -12.77
CA MET A 156 -2.46 6.03 -12.81
C MET A 156 -1.48 7.11 -13.28
N ALA A 157 -1.85 7.87 -14.32
CA ALA A 157 -1.05 9.00 -14.79
C ALA A 157 -0.94 10.08 -13.69
N LEU A 158 -2.06 10.39 -13.02
CA LEU A 158 -2.08 11.34 -11.92
C LEU A 158 -1.17 10.90 -10.75
N LEU A 159 -1.18 9.62 -10.38
CA LEU A 159 -0.27 9.07 -9.37
C LEU A 159 1.20 9.21 -9.76
N ALA A 160 1.54 8.91 -11.01
CA ALA A 160 2.91 9.02 -11.50
C ALA A 160 3.41 10.47 -11.50
N VAL A 161 2.58 11.41 -11.96
CA VAL A 161 2.89 12.84 -11.91
C VAL A 161 3.05 13.31 -10.46
N ASN A 162 2.14 12.90 -9.58
CA ASN A 162 2.20 13.24 -8.16
C ASN A 162 3.50 12.77 -7.51
N LEU A 163 3.94 11.54 -7.80
CA LEU A 163 5.22 10.99 -7.32
C LEU A 163 6.39 11.86 -7.76
N ILE A 164 6.49 12.16 -9.05
CA ILE A 164 7.61 12.91 -9.62
C ILE A 164 7.65 14.34 -9.06
N VAL A 165 6.50 15.02 -9.02
CA VAL A 165 6.41 16.41 -8.55
C VAL A 165 6.74 16.50 -7.06
N CYS A 166 6.17 15.64 -6.22
CA CYS A 166 6.45 15.67 -4.78
C CYS A 166 7.92 15.35 -4.48
N MET A 167 8.50 14.36 -5.17
CA MET A 167 9.93 14.03 -5.03
C MET A 167 10.84 15.17 -5.45
N ALA A 168 10.53 15.82 -6.57
CA ALA A 168 11.29 16.97 -7.05
C ALA A 168 11.23 18.13 -6.04
N ILE A 169 10.05 18.40 -5.45
CA ILE A 169 9.92 19.44 -4.43
C ILE A 169 10.65 19.06 -3.15
N TRP A 170 10.54 17.82 -2.65
CA TRP A 170 11.21 17.39 -1.43
C TRP A 170 12.74 17.45 -1.54
N LEU A 171 13.31 16.98 -2.64
CA LEU A 171 14.75 17.04 -2.87
C LEU A 171 15.23 18.45 -3.27
N GLY A 172 14.36 19.28 -3.87
CA GLY A 172 14.69 20.61 -4.38
C GLY A 172 14.35 21.79 -3.45
N SER A 173 13.64 21.57 -2.34
CA SER A 173 13.18 22.65 -1.45
C SER A 173 14.33 23.35 -0.71
N CYS A 174 15.40 22.62 -0.40
CA CYS A 174 16.55 23.11 0.37
C CYS A 174 17.88 22.78 -0.32
N SER A 175 18.86 23.68 -0.19
CA SER A 175 20.21 23.48 -0.71
C SER A 175 21.24 23.77 0.39
N PRO A 176 22.02 22.76 0.84
CA PRO A 176 21.93 21.33 0.51
C PRO A 176 20.74 20.65 1.23
N VAL A 177 20.35 19.43 0.80
CA VAL A 177 19.23 18.66 1.40
C VAL A 177 19.29 18.57 2.94
N PRO A 178 20.47 18.42 3.59
CA PRO A 178 20.57 18.41 5.04
C PRO A 178 20.09 19.68 5.75
N ALA A 179 19.93 20.79 5.03
CA ALA A 179 19.35 22.00 5.58
C ALA A 179 17.87 21.85 5.98
N LEU A 180 17.20 20.78 5.56
CA LEU A 180 15.82 20.49 5.94
C LEU A 180 15.70 20.08 7.42
N TRP A 181 16.61 19.25 7.92
CA TRP A 181 16.60 18.82 9.32
C TRP A 181 17.48 19.69 10.21
N ASN A 182 18.51 20.34 9.65
CA ASN A 182 19.36 21.26 10.39
C ASN A 182 19.52 22.58 9.62
N GLU A 183 18.74 23.58 10.03
CA GLU A 183 18.68 24.90 9.39
C GLU A 183 20.02 25.64 9.36
N ASN A 184 21.04 25.18 10.09
CA ASN A 184 22.36 25.81 10.12
C ASN A 184 23.30 25.34 9.00
N LEU A 185 23.00 24.24 8.29
CA LEU A 185 23.84 23.78 7.18
C LEU A 185 23.60 24.51 5.85
N GLY A 186 22.53 25.30 5.72
CA GLY A 186 22.23 25.95 4.45
C GLY A 186 21.01 26.83 4.46
N TYR A 187 20.38 26.95 3.29
CA TYR A 187 19.17 27.75 3.12
C TYR A 187 18.09 26.96 2.37
N CYS A 188 16.86 27.14 2.81
CA CYS A 188 15.68 26.61 2.13
C CYS A 188 15.02 27.73 1.32
N ARG A 189 14.85 27.51 0.01
CA ARG A 189 14.17 28.46 -0.88
C ARG A 189 12.69 28.54 -0.57
N LEU A 190 12.10 27.38 -0.23
CA LEU A 190 10.70 27.21 0.13
C LEU A 190 10.62 26.61 1.53
N ARG A 191 10.57 27.45 2.56
CA ARG A 191 10.49 26.98 3.96
C ARG A 191 9.29 26.06 4.20
N ASN A 192 8.16 26.34 3.54
CA ASN A 192 6.94 25.54 3.64
C ASN A 192 6.70 24.63 2.42
N GLY A 193 7.69 24.51 1.52
CA GLY A 193 7.56 23.74 0.28
C GLY A 193 7.34 22.25 0.55
N TRP A 194 8.03 21.70 1.55
CA TRP A 194 7.88 20.31 1.96
C TRP A 194 6.46 19.99 2.46
N ILE A 195 5.91 20.85 3.33
CA ILE A 195 4.54 20.69 3.88
C ILE A 195 3.50 20.83 2.77
N LEU A 196 3.66 21.82 1.89
CA LEU A 196 2.73 22.03 0.76
C LEU A 196 2.73 20.84 -0.19
N ALA A 197 3.91 20.29 -0.51
CA ALA A 197 4.02 19.10 -1.35
C ALA A 197 3.38 17.87 -0.68
N ALA A 198 3.61 17.68 0.62
CA ALA A 198 3.01 16.59 1.37
C ALA A 198 1.46 16.72 1.43
N TYR A 199 0.95 17.94 1.59
CA TYR A 199 -0.48 18.24 1.56
C TYR A 199 -1.11 17.88 0.22
N ILE A 200 -0.58 18.43 -0.88
CA ILE A 200 -1.08 18.16 -2.24
C ILE A 200 -0.95 16.67 -2.55
N GLY A 201 0.19 16.07 -2.21
CA GLY A 201 0.47 14.66 -2.43
C GLY A 201 -0.58 13.75 -1.79
N THR A 202 -0.91 14.02 -0.52
CA THR A 202 -1.89 13.22 0.24
C THR A 202 -3.31 13.39 -0.30
N VAL A 203 -3.71 14.61 -0.68
CA VAL A 203 -5.03 14.87 -1.29
C VAL A 203 -5.19 14.10 -2.60
N VAL A 204 -4.17 14.11 -3.46
CA VAL A 204 -4.17 13.36 -4.72
C VAL A 204 -4.28 11.85 -4.46
N LEU A 205 -3.53 11.33 -3.47
CA LEU A 205 -3.61 9.92 -3.09
C LEU A 205 -5.00 9.51 -2.60
N ALA A 206 -5.70 10.39 -1.87
CA ALA A 206 -7.07 10.15 -1.40
C ALA A 206 -8.08 10.16 -2.56
N ILE A 207 -7.96 11.11 -3.49
CA ILE A 207 -8.81 11.17 -4.69
C ILE A 207 -8.69 9.88 -5.51
N VAL A 208 -7.47 9.37 -5.68
CA VAL A 208 -7.23 8.13 -6.42
C VAL A 208 -7.81 6.92 -5.69
N ASP A 209 -7.73 6.86 -4.36
CA ASP A 209 -8.36 5.77 -3.58
C ASP A 209 -9.87 5.76 -3.75
N TRP A 210 -10.51 6.91 -3.65
CA TRP A 210 -11.95 7.00 -3.82
C TRP A 210 -12.36 6.63 -5.24
N THR A 211 -11.59 7.05 -6.24
CA THR A 211 -11.81 6.66 -7.64
C THR A 211 -11.68 5.14 -7.81
N CYS A 212 -10.65 4.54 -7.24
CA CYS A 212 -10.42 3.09 -7.27
C CYS A 212 -11.44 2.29 -6.46
N ALA A 213 -12.02 2.88 -5.41
CA ALA A 213 -13.08 2.27 -4.61
C ALA A 213 -14.44 2.35 -5.32
N ILE A 214 -14.75 3.49 -5.93
CA ILE A 214 -16.06 3.73 -6.55
C ILE A 214 -16.20 2.93 -7.87
N THR A 215 -15.12 2.82 -8.64
CA THR A 215 -15.13 2.16 -9.95
C THR A 215 -15.63 0.70 -9.93
N PRO A 216 -15.06 -0.22 -9.12
CA PRO A 216 -15.54 -1.60 -9.07
C PRO A 216 -16.95 -1.70 -8.50
N PHE A 217 -17.36 -0.78 -7.62
CA PHE A 217 -18.72 -0.77 -7.07
C PHE A 217 -19.77 -0.56 -8.16
N PHE A 218 -19.54 0.39 -9.06
CA PHE A 218 -20.41 0.59 -10.22
C PHE A 218 -20.36 -0.56 -11.22
N LEU A 219 -19.16 -1.11 -11.47
CA LEU A 219 -18.98 -2.26 -12.35
C LEU A 219 -19.78 -3.49 -11.89
N ILE A 220 -19.81 -3.75 -10.58
CA ILE A 220 -20.48 -4.94 -10.01
C ILE A 220 -22.01 -4.77 -9.99
N ARG A 221 -22.54 -3.54 -9.89
CA ARG A 221 -24.00 -3.32 -9.88
C ARG A 221 -24.68 -3.81 -11.15
N GLY A 222 -24.00 -3.73 -12.30
CA GLY A 222 -24.53 -4.20 -13.58
C GLY A 222 -24.31 -5.69 -13.88
N LEU A 223 -23.56 -6.42 -13.04
CA LEU A 223 -23.11 -7.78 -13.36
C LEU A 223 -23.69 -8.81 -12.40
N GLN A 224 -24.38 -9.83 -12.93
CA GLN A 224 -25.00 -10.91 -12.14
C GLN A 224 -23.94 -11.85 -11.52
N MET A 225 -23.32 -11.41 -10.43
CA MET A 225 -22.35 -12.17 -9.65
C MET A 225 -23.00 -12.84 -8.43
N PRO A 226 -22.55 -14.06 -8.03
CA PRO A 226 -23.07 -14.73 -6.84
C PRO A 226 -22.78 -13.93 -5.56
N LYS A 227 -23.71 -13.92 -4.60
CA LYS A 227 -23.65 -13.05 -3.39
C LYS A 227 -22.33 -13.13 -2.62
N ARG A 228 -21.75 -14.33 -2.46
CA ARG A 228 -20.43 -14.54 -1.82
C ARG A 228 -19.32 -13.71 -2.49
N ARG A 229 -19.37 -13.59 -3.81
CA ARG A 229 -18.39 -12.84 -4.60
C ARG A 229 -18.53 -11.33 -4.43
N LYS A 230 -19.76 -10.86 -4.23
CA LYS A 230 -20.06 -9.44 -3.99
C LYS A 230 -19.57 -8.99 -2.61
N ILE A 231 -19.80 -9.81 -1.57
CA ILE A 231 -19.39 -9.51 -0.19
C ILE A 231 -17.86 -9.37 -0.07
N SER A 232 -17.08 -10.30 -0.63
CA SER A 232 -15.61 -10.18 -0.55
C SER A 232 -15.08 -8.92 -1.22
N LEU A 233 -15.70 -8.46 -2.32
CA LEU A 233 -15.29 -7.22 -2.98
C LEU A 233 -15.61 -6.00 -2.12
N GLN A 234 -16.74 -6.00 -1.41
CA GLN A 234 -17.10 -4.93 -0.48
C GLN A 234 -16.11 -4.84 0.70
N ILE A 235 -15.65 -5.97 1.25
CA ILE A 235 -14.66 -6.00 2.32
C ILE A 235 -13.33 -5.37 1.86
N ILE A 236 -12.84 -5.77 0.69
CA ILE A 236 -11.60 -5.22 0.13
C ILE A 236 -11.74 -3.71 -0.11
N LEU A 237 -12.91 -3.28 -0.62
CA LEU A 237 -13.20 -1.86 -0.83
C LEU A 237 -13.14 -1.06 0.48
N SER A 238 -13.76 -1.60 1.53
CA SER A 238 -13.82 -0.93 2.83
C SER A 238 -12.44 -0.72 3.45
N LEU A 239 -11.53 -1.69 3.29
CA LEU A 239 -10.15 -1.56 3.77
C LEU A 239 -9.39 -0.44 3.05
N GLY A 240 -9.62 -0.28 1.74
CA GLY A 240 -9.05 0.84 0.97
C GLY A 240 -9.56 2.21 1.45
N ILE A 241 -10.85 2.32 1.75
CA ILE A 241 -11.44 3.57 2.27
C ILE A 241 -10.88 3.90 3.66
N ILE A 242 -10.73 2.90 4.54
CA ILE A 242 -10.13 3.09 5.86
C ILE A 242 -8.69 3.60 5.73
N GLY A 243 -7.89 3.02 4.81
CA GLY A 243 -6.55 3.52 4.49
C GLY A 243 -6.55 4.99 4.03
N SER A 244 -7.48 5.35 3.15
CA SER A 244 -7.64 6.74 2.69
C SER A 244 -8.01 7.72 3.82
N ILE A 245 -8.88 7.30 4.75
CA ILE A 245 -9.25 8.10 5.92
C ILE A 245 -8.02 8.32 6.82
N ALA A 246 -7.19 7.28 7.01
CA ALA A 246 -5.94 7.41 7.76
C ALA A 246 -5.02 8.49 7.15
N GLY A 247 -4.87 8.51 5.82
CA GLY A 247 -4.14 9.55 5.10
C GLY A 247 -4.75 10.95 5.26
N LEU A 248 -6.08 11.08 5.28
CA LEU A 248 -6.75 12.37 5.52
C LEU A 248 -6.56 12.87 6.96
N VAL A 249 -6.61 11.98 7.94
CA VAL A 249 -6.35 12.36 9.35
C VAL A 249 -4.92 12.86 9.51
N ARG A 250 -3.96 12.26 8.80
CA ARG A 250 -2.57 12.71 8.74
C ARG A 250 -2.45 14.18 8.29
N LEU A 251 -3.31 14.64 7.37
CA LEU A 251 -3.31 16.04 6.91
C LEU A 251 -3.55 17.03 8.05
N GLY A 252 -4.41 16.67 9.02
CA GLY A 252 -4.69 17.53 10.18
C GLY A 252 -3.45 17.78 11.03
N TYR A 253 -2.54 16.80 11.10
CA TYR A 253 -1.29 16.92 11.84
C TYR A 253 -0.24 17.77 11.14
N TYR A 254 -0.31 17.95 9.80
CA TYR A 254 0.66 18.81 9.08
C TYR A 254 0.59 20.27 9.52
N TYR A 255 -0.56 20.75 9.98
CA TYR A 255 -0.66 22.10 10.54
C TYR A 255 0.15 22.22 11.86
N SER A 256 0.25 21.14 12.62
CA SER A 256 1.04 21.05 13.86
C SER A 256 2.54 20.82 13.62
N TYR A 257 3.00 20.65 12.37
CA TYR A 257 4.43 20.53 12.05
C TYR A 257 5.17 21.87 12.08
N ASP A 258 4.46 23.01 12.04
CA ASP A 258 5.09 24.31 12.15
C ASP A 258 5.59 24.55 13.58
N THR A 259 6.87 24.24 13.78
CA THR A 259 7.58 24.37 15.06
C THR A 259 7.61 25.81 15.59
N LYS A 260 7.30 26.81 14.74
CA LYS A 260 7.16 28.21 15.18
C LYS A 260 5.82 28.52 15.83
N THR A 261 4.76 27.81 15.44
CA THR A 261 3.39 28.03 15.93
C THR A 261 3.09 27.14 17.13
N TYR A 262 3.67 25.93 17.18
CA TYR A 262 3.56 24.99 18.30
C TYR A 262 4.95 24.46 18.70
N PRO A 263 5.71 25.21 19.53
CA PRO A 263 7.06 24.82 19.95
C PRO A 263 7.06 23.65 20.95
N ASN A 264 5.91 23.37 21.59
CA ASN A 264 5.78 22.33 22.60
C ASN A 264 5.26 21.03 21.97
N GLU A 265 5.90 19.91 22.27
CA GLU A 265 5.50 18.53 21.91
C GLU A 265 5.57 18.19 20.42
N SER A 266 6.54 18.78 19.71
CA SER A 266 6.77 18.50 18.28
C SER A 266 7.00 17.01 17.99
N LEU A 267 7.80 16.33 18.80
CA LEU A 267 8.13 14.90 18.65
C LEU A 267 6.91 13.98 18.87
N TYR A 268 6.02 14.37 19.77
CA TYR A 268 4.77 13.65 20.03
C TYR A 268 3.80 13.76 18.85
N ASN A 269 3.61 14.98 18.33
CA ASN A 269 2.77 15.23 17.16
C ASN A 269 3.28 14.51 15.90
N TRP A 270 4.61 14.47 15.70
CA TRP A 270 5.20 13.69 14.61
C TRP A 270 4.95 12.20 14.79
N GLY A 271 5.08 11.68 16.02
CA GLY A 271 4.76 10.29 16.34
C GLY A 271 3.32 9.90 15.97
N GLN A 272 2.35 10.77 16.26
CA GLN A 272 0.95 10.53 15.87
C GLN A 272 0.78 10.48 14.34
N SER A 273 1.42 11.40 13.62
CA SER A 273 1.41 11.43 12.15
C SER A 273 2.00 10.14 11.53
N VAL A 274 3.08 9.63 12.12
CA VAL A 274 3.73 8.39 11.69
C VAL A 274 2.84 7.19 11.91
N LEU A 275 2.14 7.11 13.05
CA LEU A 275 1.21 6.02 13.33
C LEU A 275 0.14 5.87 12.24
N TRP A 276 -0.46 6.98 11.82
CA TRP A 276 -1.43 7.00 10.71
C TRP A 276 -0.82 6.58 9.38
N SER A 277 0.45 6.93 9.13
CA SER A 277 1.17 6.55 7.92
C SER A 277 1.45 5.06 7.84
N VAL A 278 1.83 4.43 8.96
CA VAL A 278 2.03 2.97 9.03
C VAL A 278 0.70 2.24 8.82
N LEU A 279 -0.39 2.76 9.38
CA LEU A 279 -1.73 2.20 9.17
C LEU A 279 -2.15 2.30 7.70
N GLU A 280 -2.01 3.48 7.08
CA GLU A 280 -2.31 3.68 5.66
C GLU A 280 -1.48 2.74 4.77
N GLY A 281 -0.15 2.70 4.96
CA GLY A 281 0.76 1.87 4.17
C GLY A 281 0.49 0.37 4.36
N GLY A 282 0.34 -0.08 5.60
CA GLY A 282 0.07 -1.48 5.93
C GLY A 282 -1.27 -1.96 5.37
N LEU A 283 -2.34 -1.17 5.56
CA LEU A 283 -3.66 -1.47 4.98
C LEU A 283 -3.64 -1.42 3.45
N GLY A 284 -2.88 -0.49 2.86
CA GLY A 284 -2.70 -0.40 1.41
C GLY A 284 -2.07 -1.66 0.82
N VAL A 285 -0.96 -2.13 1.40
CA VAL A 285 -0.27 -3.37 0.97
C VAL A 285 -1.17 -4.60 1.15
N MET A 286 -1.91 -4.68 2.25
CA MET A 286 -2.84 -5.79 2.50
C MET A 286 -3.97 -5.78 1.47
N THR A 287 -4.62 -4.64 1.28
CA THR A 287 -5.77 -4.46 0.38
C THR A 287 -5.39 -4.80 -1.07
N CYS A 288 -4.19 -4.41 -1.52
CA CYS A 288 -3.77 -4.63 -2.91
C CYS A 288 -3.56 -6.12 -3.21
N SER A 289 -3.26 -6.91 -2.18
CA SER A 289 -2.91 -8.32 -2.27
C SER A 289 -4.08 -9.27 -1.99
N MET A 290 -5.22 -8.77 -1.48
CA MET A 290 -6.42 -9.57 -1.23
C MET A 290 -7.13 -10.18 -2.46
N PRO A 291 -7.21 -9.51 -3.64
CA PRO A 291 -8.02 -10.03 -4.74
C PRO A 291 -7.54 -11.36 -5.35
N PRO A 292 -6.22 -11.61 -5.52
CA PRO A 292 -5.70 -12.94 -5.87
C PRO A 292 -6.00 -14.00 -4.80
N LEU A 293 -5.87 -13.65 -3.51
CA LEU A 293 -6.10 -14.55 -2.36
C LEU A 293 -7.53 -15.08 -2.29
N ARG A 294 -8.49 -14.28 -2.75
CA ARG A 294 -9.89 -14.71 -2.83
C ARG A 294 -10.11 -15.94 -3.72
N LYS A 295 -9.35 -16.08 -4.81
CA LYS A 295 -9.44 -17.28 -5.66
C LYS A 295 -8.98 -18.52 -4.90
N LEU A 296 -7.92 -18.39 -4.09
CA LEU A 296 -7.43 -19.46 -3.22
C LEU A 296 -8.50 -19.90 -2.21
N ALA A 297 -9.10 -18.96 -1.48
CA ALA A 297 -10.14 -19.26 -0.50
C ALA A 297 -11.31 -20.02 -1.15
N SER A 298 -11.77 -19.58 -2.32
CA SER A 298 -12.79 -20.28 -3.10
C SER A 298 -12.42 -21.74 -3.42
N THR A 299 -11.17 -22.01 -3.80
CA THR A 299 -10.72 -23.36 -4.19
C THR A 299 -10.53 -24.27 -2.99
N TYR A 300 -9.90 -23.78 -1.91
CA TYR A 300 -9.68 -24.56 -0.69
C TYR A 300 -10.99 -24.84 0.06
N PHE A 301 -11.87 -23.85 0.22
CA PHE A 301 -13.17 -24.07 0.88
C PHE A 301 -14.14 -24.91 0.04
N ARG A 302 -14.01 -24.95 -1.30
CA ARG A 302 -14.75 -25.90 -2.15
C ARG A 302 -14.20 -27.32 -2.03
N GLY A 303 -12.90 -27.50 -1.89
CA GLY A 303 -12.28 -28.81 -1.63
C GLY A 303 -12.80 -29.44 -0.34
N SER A 304 -12.90 -28.66 0.74
CA SER A 304 -13.41 -29.13 2.04
C SER A 304 -14.92 -29.43 2.06
N THR A 305 -15.72 -28.87 1.15
CA THR A 305 -17.18 -29.14 1.10
C THR A 305 -17.53 -30.31 0.17
N SER A 306 -16.61 -30.73 -0.73
CA SER A 306 -16.90 -31.78 -1.72
C SER A 306 -16.72 -33.22 -1.19
N GLU A 307 -16.10 -33.43 -0.02
CA GLU A 307 -15.92 -34.77 0.55
C GLU A 307 -17.12 -35.28 1.36
N ASN A 308 -18.09 -34.42 1.72
CA ASN A 308 -19.20 -34.81 2.59
C ASN A 308 -20.57 -34.96 1.88
N SER A 309 -20.60 -35.06 0.54
CA SER A 309 -21.85 -35.28 -0.21
C SER A 309 -21.83 -36.49 -1.16
N LYS A 310 -20.87 -37.41 -0.99
CA LYS A 310 -20.87 -38.72 -1.67
C LYS A 310 -20.87 -39.87 -0.66
N LYS A 311 -21.85 -39.90 0.23
CA LYS A 311 -22.19 -41.09 1.05
C LYS A 311 -23.67 -41.09 1.42
N SER A 312 -24.51 -41.11 0.40
CA SER A 312 -25.91 -41.56 0.52
C SER A 312 -26.37 -42.07 -0.85
N SER A 313 -25.78 -43.17 -1.28
CA SER A 313 -26.39 -44.04 -2.29
C SER A 313 -26.18 -45.46 -1.80
N GLY A 314 -27.26 -46.04 -1.27
CA GLY A 314 -27.32 -47.38 -0.72
C GLY A 314 -28.78 -47.81 -0.57
N ASN A 315 -29.25 -48.59 -1.57
CA ASN A 315 -30.47 -49.41 -1.66
C ASN A 315 -31.80 -48.66 -1.63
N THR A 316 -32.74 -48.82 -2.57
CA THR A 316 -33.37 -50.01 -3.19
C THR A 316 -34.17 -49.44 -4.38
N ALA A 317 -34.50 -50.05 -5.52
CA ALA A 317 -34.81 -51.42 -5.86
C ALA A 317 -34.67 -51.61 -7.38
N VAL A 318 -34.55 -52.88 -7.76
CA VAL A 318 -34.58 -53.44 -9.10
C VAL A 318 -35.84 -53.01 -9.86
N ASP A 319 -35.69 -52.51 -11.07
CA ASP A 319 -36.58 -52.90 -12.18
C ASP A 319 -35.82 -52.86 -13.52
N ASN A 320 -35.91 -53.97 -14.23
CA ASN A 320 -35.32 -54.18 -15.55
C ASN A 320 -36.31 -53.65 -16.58
N THR A 321 -35.94 -52.64 -17.36
CA THR A 321 -36.56 -52.48 -18.68
C THR A 321 -35.55 -51.88 -19.66
N GLU A 322 -35.33 -52.65 -20.72
CA GLU A 322 -34.47 -52.34 -21.84
C GLU A 322 -34.72 -50.95 -22.42
N LEU A 323 -33.66 -50.16 -22.65
CA LEU A 323 -33.66 -49.17 -23.72
C LEU A 323 -32.28 -49.16 -24.41
N ARG A 324 -32.36 -49.52 -25.69
CA ARG A 324 -31.28 -49.77 -26.65
C ARG A 324 -30.25 -48.64 -26.73
N THR A 325 -29.00 -49.07 -26.69
CA THR A 325 -27.81 -48.38 -27.20
C THR A 325 -27.98 -47.87 -28.62
N VAL A 326 -27.68 -46.59 -28.85
CA VAL A 326 -27.26 -46.08 -30.17
C VAL A 326 -25.89 -45.43 -30.00
N ARG A 327 -24.83 -46.17 -30.36
CA ARG A 327 -23.49 -45.62 -30.61
C ARG A 327 -23.49 -45.01 -32.01
N LEU A 328 -23.24 -43.71 -32.10
CA LEU A 328 -22.88 -43.06 -33.36
C LEU A 328 -21.37 -43.28 -33.59
N SER A 329 -21.04 -44.04 -34.63
CA SER A 329 -19.69 -44.19 -35.15
C SER A 329 -19.56 -43.32 -36.41
N CYS A 330 -18.83 -42.21 -36.32
CA CYS A 330 -18.43 -41.44 -37.48
C CYS A 330 -17.32 -42.20 -38.21
N ASN A 331 -17.63 -42.78 -39.38
CA ASN A 331 -16.62 -43.19 -40.34
C ASN A 331 -16.66 -42.23 -41.52
N GLY A 332 -15.60 -41.44 -41.66
CA GLY A 332 -15.39 -40.55 -42.79
C GLY A 332 -14.93 -41.36 -44.00
N GLY A 333 -15.42 -40.98 -45.18
CA GLY A 333 -14.82 -41.45 -46.43
C GLY A 333 -15.78 -41.52 -47.61
N LYS A 334 -15.79 -40.44 -48.40
CA LYS A 334 -16.13 -40.38 -49.83
C LYS A 334 -17.55 -40.76 -50.25
N TRP A 335 -18.27 -39.78 -50.80
CA TRP A 335 -19.27 -40.04 -51.85
C TRP A 335 -19.05 -39.08 -53.01
N ASN A 336 -18.69 -39.67 -54.14
CA ASN A 336 -18.61 -39.04 -55.45
C ASN A 336 -20.02 -38.77 -56.00
N GLN A 337 -20.13 -37.65 -56.70
CA GLN A 337 -20.99 -37.32 -57.85
C GLN A 337 -22.44 -37.85 -57.96
N LEU A 338 -23.34 -36.87 -58.11
CA LEU A 338 -24.72 -36.88 -58.66
C LEU A 338 -24.91 -37.81 -59.89
N PRO A 339 -26.15 -38.27 -60.17
CA PRO A 339 -27.04 -37.47 -61.02
C PRO A 339 -28.52 -37.40 -60.59
N SER A 340 -29.15 -36.44 -61.25
CA SER A 340 -30.49 -35.87 -61.25
C SER A 340 -31.68 -36.78 -61.63
N HIS A 341 -32.83 -36.53 -60.97
CA HIS A 341 -34.23 -36.53 -61.48
C HIS A 341 -34.78 -37.82 -62.13
N PRO A 342 -36.12 -37.99 -62.31
CA PRO A 342 -37.24 -37.03 -62.29
C PRO A 342 -37.83 -36.71 -60.92
#